data_AF-A0A8J7WSB1-F1
#
_entry.id   AF-A0A8J7WSB1-F1
#
_cell.length_a   1.000
_cell.length_b   1.000
_cell.length_c   1.000
_cell.angle_alpha   90.00
_cell.angle_beta   90.00
_cell.angle_gamma   90.00
#
_symmetry.space_group_name_H-M   'P 1'
#
loop_
_entity.id
_entity.type
_entity.pdbx_description
1 polymer ?
#
loop_
_entity_poly.entity_id
_entity_poly.type
_entity_poly.pdbx_seq_one_letter_code
_entity_poly.pdbx_strand_id
1 'polypeptide(L)'
;ALMGNHFHLVVRMHPEDEVSDEEIMKRYKEYYGDDKYLAKEQVDEVRKRLCNLAAYVKDIKQGFTRYYNKKYNRRGYFWGDRFKSMIVEDGRTLVNLLAYVDLNPIRAGIVKRPEDYKWCSLGYHIQAGNKGDLLSVDFGMKEWNEHKPKEMVRKYREFVYETGAADVGRWAVVGGQWEEGRGKRGIDQKIVDKERKKKYKVRRVDRFMYRTRYFSDAGIIGSKEFVGEVFDQVKHLLRSKDERKFTPVGGVEGIYSMKRLGTS
;
A
#
# COMPACT_ATOMS: atom_id res chain seq x y z
N ALA A 1 0.34 4.96 -5.23
CA ALA A 1 1.24 4.96 -6.40
C ALA A 1 2.60 5.51 -6.09
N LEU A 2 3.66 4.81 -6.50
CA LEU A 2 4.90 5.49 -6.91
C LEU A 2 4.53 6.25 -8.18
N MET A 3 3.91 7.41 -7.99
CA MET A 3 3.90 8.44 -9.01
C MET A 3 5.37 8.75 -9.29
N GLY A 4 5.74 8.92 -10.56
CA GLY A 4 7.15 8.91 -11.00
C GLY A 4 8.08 9.93 -10.33
N ASN A 5 7.56 10.82 -9.47
CA ASN A 5 8.29 11.87 -8.78
C ASN A 5 8.03 11.98 -7.25
N HIS A 6 7.05 11.30 -6.65
CA HIS A 6 6.77 11.41 -5.20
C HIS A 6 5.87 10.28 -4.65
N PHE A 7 5.89 10.10 -3.33
CA PHE A 7 4.95 9.25 -2.59
C PHE A 7 4.23 10.07 -1.53
N HIS A 8 3.03 9.63 -1.15
CA HIS A 8 2.23 10.23 -0.08
C HIS A 8 2.16 9.26 1.09
N LEU A 9 2.27 9.78 2.31
CA LEU A 9 1.99 9.05 3.54
C LEU A 9 0.90 9.78 4.31
N VAL A 10 -0.04 9.02 4.83
CA VAL A 10 -0.98 9.48 5.85
C VAL A 10 -0.64 8.68 7.10
N VAL A 11 -0.17 9.37 8.14
CA VAL A 11 0.33 8.76 9.37
C VAL A 11 -0.34 9.42 10.56
N ARG A 12 -0.65 8.60 11.58
CA ARG A 12 -1.03 9.09 12.90
C ARG A 12 0.22 9.19 13.75
N MET A 13 0.50 10.37 14.27
CA MET A 13 1.60 10.58 15.22
C MET A 13 1.05 10.41 16.64
N HIS A 14 1.82 9.74 17.49
CA HIS A 14 1.51 9.61 18.91
C HIS A 14 2.37 10.60 19.70
N PRO A 15 1.77 11.39 20.61
CA PRO A 15 2.50 12.21 21.57
C PRO A 15 3.50 11.38 22.39
N GLU A 16 4.60 12.01 22.81
CA GLU A 16 5.65 11.33 23.57
C GLU A 16 5.13 10.79 24.91
N ASP A 17 4.22 11.50 25.55
CA ASP A 17 3.62 11.15 26.84
C ASP A 17 2.64 9.96 26.75
N GLU A 18 2.20 9.59 25.55
CA GLU A 18 1.35 8.41 25.33
C GLU A 18 2.15 7.10 25.15
N VAL A 19 3.49 7.16 25.09
CA VAL A 19 4.33 6.00 24.79
C VAL A 19 5.22 5.62 25.98
N SER A 20 4.96 4.45 26.57
CA SER A 20 5.71 3.96 27.73
C SER A 20 7.15 3.54 27.40
N ASP A 21 8.00 3.50 28.42
CA ASP A 21 9.40 3.04 28.32
C ASP A 21 9.49 1.62 27.76
N GLU A 22 8.58 0.73 28.20
CA GLU A 22 8.53 -0.65 27.74
C GLU A 22 8.26 -0.75 26.24
N GLU A 23 7.35 0.07 25.71
CA GLU A 23 7.04 0.12 24.28
C GLU A 23 8.23 0.68 23.48
N ILE A 24 8.94 1.68 24.01
CA ILE A 24 10.15 2.22 23.39
C ILE A 24 11.25 1.16 23.33
N MET A 25 11.51 0.46 24.43
CA MET A 25 12.50 -0.61 24.48
C MET A 25 12.15 -1.76 23.53
N LYS A 26 10.87 -2.14 23.46
CA LYS A 26 10.38 -3.16 22.54
C LYS A 26 10.61 -2.75 21.09
N ARG A 27 10.15 -1.56 20.68
CA ARG A 27 10.33 -1.06 19.30
C ARG A 27 11.79 -0.90 18.91
N TYR A 28 12.63 -0.49 19.86
CA TYR A 28 14.07 -0.37 19.63
C TYR A 28 14.69 -1.72 19.29
N LYS A 29 14.35 -2.78 20.04
CA LYS A 29 14.81 -4.15 19.75
C LYS A 29 14.27 -4.67 18.42
N GLU A 30 12.98 -4.48 18.14
CA GLU A 30 12.37 -4.88 16.87
C GLU A 30 13.05 -4.22 15.65
N TYR A 31 13.48 -2.96 15.79
CA TYR A 31 14.10 -2.22 14.69
C TYR A 31 15.61 -2.47 14.55
N TYR A 32 16.37 -2.48 15.66
CA TYR A 32 17.83 -2.58 15.64
C TYR A 32 18.38 -4.00 15.86
N GLY A 33 17.53 -4.94 16.28
CA GLY A 33 17.86 -6.32 16.60
C GLY A 33 17.92 -6.59 18.11
N ASP A 34 17.62 -7.83 18.50
CA ASP A 34 17.50 -8.26 19.90
C ASP A 34 18.80 -8.11 20.71
N ASP A 35 19.95 -8.16 20.03
CA ASP A 35 21.28 -8.04 20.63
C ASP A 35 21.62 -6.60 21.05
N LYS A 36 20.76 -5.62 20.71
CA LYS A 36 20.99 -4.21 21.01
C LYS A 36 20.37 -3.82 22.34
N TYR A 37 21.24 -3.50 23.29
CA TYR A 37 20.85 -2.92 24.57
C TYR A 37 20.58 -1.41 24.43
N LEU A 38 19.54 -0.93 25.12
CA LEU A 38 19.22 0.48 25.28
C LEU A 38 19.31 0.81 26.77
N ALA A 39 20.25 1.68 27.14
CA ALA A 39 20.38 2.12 28.53
C ALA A 39 19.18 3.00 28.93
N LYS A 40 18.79 2.96 30.21
CA LYS A 40 17.60 3.65 30.70
C LYS A 40 17.67 5.16 30.45
N GLU A 41 18.86 5.73 30.56
CA GLU A 41 19.16 7.15 30.35
C GLU A 41 18.95 7.58 28.88
N GLN A 42 18.95 6.63 27.95
CA GLN A 42 18.78 6.89 26.51
C GLN A 42 17.32 6.76 26.05
N VAL A 43 16.43 6.21 26.90
CA VAL A 43 15.03 5.92 26.53
C VAL A 43 14.31 7.20 26.09
N ASP A 44 14.49 8.31 26.82
CA ASP A 44 13.85 9.58 26.49
C ASP A 44 14.30 10.15 25.14
N GLU A 45 15.59 10.01 24.80
CA GLU A 45 16.12 10.44 23.50
C GLU A 45 15.54 9.59 22.36
N VAL A 46 15.46 8.27 22.57
CA VAL A 46 14.85 7.36 21.60
C VAL A 46 13.35 7.63 21.46
N ARG A 47 12.63 7.92 22.56
CA ARG A 47 11.20 8.28 22.54
C ARG A 47 10.94 9.50 21.66
N LYS A 48 11.69 10.59 21.91
CA LYS A 48 11.65 11.81 21.09
C LYS A 48 11.87 11.52 19.62
N ARG A 49 12.85 10.67 19.29
CA ARG A 49 13.13 10.31 17.90
C ARG A 49 12.00 9.49 17.27
N LEU A 50 11.48 8.48 17.96
CA LEU A 50 10.44 7.59 17.43
C LEU A 50 9.09 8.29 17.27
N CYS A 51 8.81 9.30 18.10
CA CYS A 51 7.60 10.13 18.02
C CYS A 51 7.76 11.34 17.07
N ASN A 52 8.86 11.45 16.33
CA ASN A 52 9.14 12.58 15.45
C ASN A 52 8.97 12.24 13.97
N LEU A 53 8.04 12.93 13.30
CA LEU A 53 7.75 12.72 11.87
C LEU A 53 8.98 12.92 10.97
N ALA A 54 9.80 13.94 11.25
CA ALA A 54 10.97 14.24 10.44
C ALA A 54 12.04 13.14 10.56
N ALA A 55 12.21 12.56 11.76
CA ALA A 55 13.09 11.42 11.99
C ALA A 55 12.59 10.18 11.24
N TYR A 56 11.30 9.87 11.32
CA TYR A 56 10.68 8.77 10.60
C TYR A 56 10.86 8.87 9.08
N VAL A 57 10.56 10.05 8.51
CA VAL A 57 10.72 10.28 7.06
C VAL A 57 12.20 10.26 6.64
N LYS A 58 13.11 10.75 7.50
CA LYS A 58 14.55 10.66 7.26
C LYS A 58 15.00 9.21 7.13
N ASP A 59 14.54 8.32 8.00
CA ASP A 59 14.93 6.90 7.99
C ASP A 59 14.45 6.20 6.71
N ILE A 60 13.22 6.44 6.28
CA ILE A 60 12.70 5.94 5.00
C ILE A 60 13.58 6.42 3.84
N LYS A 61 13.79 7.74 3.76
CA LYS A 61 14.51 8.34 2.63
C LYS A 61 15.97 7.90 2.58
N GLN A 62 16.67 7.91 3.72
CA GLN A 62 18.07 7.50 3.78
C GLN A 62 18.24 6.01 3.56
N GLY A 63 17.39 5.18 4.18
CA GLY A 63 17.38 3.72 3.99
C GLY A 63 17.22 3.35 2.52
N PHE A 64 16.23 3.93 1.84
CA PHE A 64 16.02 3.68 0.41
C PHE A 64 17.17 4.19 -0.46
N THR A 65 17.71 5.38 -0.17
CA THR A 65 18.87 5.94 -0.91
C THR A 65 20.06 5.00 -0.83
N ARG A 66 20.39 4.52 0.38
CA ARG A 66 21.51 3.58 0.60
C ARG A 66 21.28 2.26 -0.14
N TYR A 67 20.07 1.70 -0.04
CA TYR A 67 19.67 0.49 -0.76
C TYR A 67 19.83 0.66 -2.28
N TYR A 68 19.24 1.71 -2.84
CA TYR A 68 19.21 1.94 -4.28
C TYR A 68 20.62 2.21 -4.83
N ASN A 69 21.39 3.07 -4.17
CA ASN A 69 22.77 3.37 -4.56
C ASN A 69 23.66 2.12 -4.51
N LYS A 70 23.54 1.30 -3.46
CA LYS A 70 24.27 0.02 -3.36
C LYS A 70 23.86 -0.95 -4.48
N LYS A 71 22.55 -1.09 -4.75
CA LYS A 71 22.02 -2.02 -5.76
C LYS A 71 22.46 -1.67 -7.18
N TYR A 72 22.52 -0.39 -7.51
CA TYR A 72 22.81 0.09 -8.87
C TYR A 72 24.21 0.71 -9.01
N ASN A 73 25.10 0.52 -8.03
CA ASN A 73 26.44 1.10 -7.98
C ASN A 73 26.46 2.62 -8.27
N ARG A 74 25.47 3.34 -7.74
CA ARG A 74 25.34 4.80 -7.87
C ARG A 74 25.87 5.50 -6.63
N ARG A 75 26.21 6.78 -6.78
CA ARG A 75 26.55 7.70 -5.68
C ARG A 75 25.70 8.96 -5.80
N GLY A 76 25.57 9.69 -4.69
CA GLY A 76 24.82 10.95 -4.64
C GLY A 76 23.36 10.80 -4.17
N TYR A 77 22.60 11.87 -4.35
CA TYR A 77 21.22 12.00 -3.86
C TYR A 77 20.23 11.20 -4.72
N PHE A 78 19.27 10.55 -4.07
CA PHE A 78 18.13 9.90 -4.74
C PHE A 78 16.87 10.77 -4.76
N TRP A 79 16.62 11.51 -3.69
CA TRP A 79 15.42 12.33 -3.53
C TRP A 79 15.66 13.76 -3.98
N GLY A 80 14.76 14.31 -4.81
CA GLY A 80 14.89 15.68 -5.34
C GLY A 80 14.63 16.78 -4.30
N ASP A 81 13.63 16.61 -3.44
CA ASP A 81 13.18 17.64 -2.50
C ASP A 81 13.11 17.17 -1.04
N ARG A 82 13.00 18.14 -0.11
CA ARG A 82 12.60 17.89 1.29
C ARG A 82 11.14 17.43 1.36
N PHE A 83 10.79 16.68 2.41
CA PHE A 83 9.39 16.31 2.61
C PHE A 83 8.57 17.54 3.02
N LYS A 84 7.28 17.53 2.69
CA LYS A 84 6.30 18.50 3.16
C LYS A 84 5.26 17.75 3.98
N SER A 85 4.76 18.35 5.05
CA SER A 85 3.73 17.78 5.91
C SER A 85 2.63 18.80 6.16
N MET A 86 1.40 18.31 6.25
CA MET A 86 0.21 19.07 6.62
C MET A 86 -0.50 18.30 7.72
N ILE A 87 -0.90 18.98 8.79
CA ILE A 87 -1.72 18.39 9.85
C ILE A 87 -3.15 18.30 9.32
N VAL A 88 -3.80 17.18 9.61
CA VAL A 88 -5.12 16.85 9.09
C VAL A 88 -5.97 16.52 10.30
N GLU A 89 -7.11 17.20 10.41
CA GLU A 89 -8.10 16.88 11.43
C GLU A 89 -8.75 15.52 11.15
N ASP A 90 -9.17 14.86 12.21
CA ASP A 90 -9.87 13.58 12.12
C ASP A 90 -11.20 13.70 11.34
N GLY A 91 -11.73 12.56 10.92
CA GLY A 91 -13.06 12.45 10.34
C GLY A 91 -13.18 12.68 8.86
N ARG A 92 -14.10 13.57 8.49
CA ARG A 92 -14.42 13.84 7.07
C ARG A 92 -13.19 14.32 6.32
N THR A 93 -12.30 15.07 6.96
CA THR A 93 -11.07 15.56 6.33
C THR A 93 -10.10 14.40 6.07
N LEU A 94 -9.93 13.49 7.03
CA LEU A 94 -9.09 12.30 6.90
C LEU A 94 -9.55 11.38 5.76
N VAL A 95 -10.83 11.03 5.70
CA VAL A 95 -11.34 10.11 4.64
C VAL A 95 -11.22 10.71 3.24
N ASN A 96 -11.44 12.02 3.10
CA ASN A 96 -11.23 12.75 1.85
C ASN A 96 -9.76 12.74 1.43
N LEU A 97 -8.83 12.96 2.36
CA LEU A 97 -7.39 12.91 2.08
C LEU A 97 -6.95 11.52 1.65
N LEU A 98 -7.39 10.47 2.37
CA LEU A 98 -7.09 9.09 2.02
C LEU A 98 -7.60 8.77 0.61
N ALA A 99 -8.85 9.13 0.30
CA ALA A 99 -9.42 8.94 -1.02
C ALA A 99 -8.66 9.73 -2.11
N TYR A 100 -8.23 10.96 -1.81
CA TYR A 100 -7.38 11.74 -2.70
C TYR A 100 -6.10 10.98 -3.06
N VAL A 101 -5.42 10.39 -2.06
CA VAL A 101 -4.19 9.61 -2.28
C VAL A 101 -4.46 8.35 -3.11
N ASP A 102 -5.54 7.62 -2.82
CA ASP A 102 -5.89 6.39 -3.54
C ASP A 102 -6.43 6.64 -4.95
N LEU A 103 -6.93 7.84 -5.25
CA LEU A 103 -7.37 8.26 -6.59
C LEU A 103 -6.23 8.80 -7.47
N ASN A 104 -5.07 9.17 -6.90
CA ASN A 104 -3.93 9.65 -7.66
C ASN A 104 -3.45 8.71 -8.79
N PRO A 105 -3.36 7.37 -8.61
CA PRO A 105 -3.07 6.45 -9.71
C PRO A 105 -4.04 6.59 -10.91
N ILE A 106 -5.31 6.86 -10.66
CA ILE A 106 -6.35 7.03 -11.70
C ILE A 106 -6.21 8.39 -12.37
N ARG A 107 -6.00 9.45 -11.58
CA ARG A 107 -5.76 10.81 -12.09
C ARG A 107 -4.50 10.88 -12.98
N ALA A 108 -3.47 10.13 -12.62
CA ALA A 108 -2.27 9.94 -13.45
C ALA A 108 -2.51 9.05 -14.69
N GLY A 109 -3.66 8.38 -14.79
CA GLY A 109 -4.02 7.44 -15.86
C GLY A 109 -3.24 6.13 -15.84
N ILE A 110 -2.70 5.74 -14.69
CA ILE A 110 -1.96 4.47 -14.53
C ILE A 110 -2.93 3.29 -14.50
N VAL A 111 -4.09 3.48 -13.85
CA VAL A 111 -5.13 2.45 -13.69
C VAL A 111 -6.53 3.05 -13.84
N LYS A 112 -7.53 2.20 -14.05
CA LYS A 112 -8.95 2.60 -14.14
C LYS A 112 -9.72 2.37 -12.83
N ARG A 113 -9.16 1.59 -11.89
CA ARG A 113 -9.75 1.26 -10.60
C ARG A 113 -8.68 1.41 -9.52
N PRO A 114 -9.02 1.90 -8.31
CA PRO A 114 -8.03 2.05 -7.24
C PRO A 114 -7.32 0.74 -6.91
N GLU A 115 -8.07 -0.38 -6.90
CA GLU A 115 -7.54 -1.70 -6.51
C GLU A 115 -6.61 -2.31 -7.55
N ASP A 116 -6.66 -1.83 -8.80
CA ASP A 116 -5.70 -2.27 -9.81
C ASP A 116 -4.30 -1.76 -9.48
N TYR A 117 -4.15 -0.79 -8.58
CA TYR A 117 -2.88 -0.23 -8.19
C TYR A 117 -2.39 -0.75 -6.83
N LYS A 118 -1.40 -1.67 -6.81
CA LYS A 118 -1.01 -2.39 -5.57
C LYS A 118 -0.32 -1.54 -4.49
N TRP A 119 0.29 -0.41 -4.86
CA TRP A 119 1.04 0.46 -3.93
C TRP A 119 0.21 1.67 -3.46
N CYS A 120 -1.07 1.45 -3.20
CA CYS A 120 -1.95 2.38 -2.50
C CYS A 120 -2.72 1.62 -1.41
N SER A 121 -3.34 2.32 -0.47
CA SER A 121 -3.92 1.68 0.71
C SER A 121 -5.06 0.76 0.29
N LEU A 122 -6.02 1.25 -0.48
CA LEU A 122 -7.14 0.42 -0.96
C LEU A 122 -6.66 -0.80 -1.76
N GLY A 123 -5.68 -0.63 -2.65
CA GLY A 123 -5.08 -1.73 -3.42
C GLY A 123 -4.45 -2.80 -2.53
N TYR A 124 -3.63 -2.39 -1.55
CA TYR A 124 -2.99 -3.31 -0.62
C TYR A 124 -4.01 -4.07 0.25
N HIS A 125 -5.04 -3.40 0.78
CA HIS A 125 -6.09 -4.06 1.56
C HIS A 125 -6.91 -5.05 0.72
N ILE A 126 -7.24 -4.72 -0.53
CA ILE A 126 -8.03 -5.62 -1.38
C ILE A 126 -7.20 -6.80 -1.87
N GLN A 127 -5.96 -6.56 -2.31
CA GLN A 127 -5.08 -7.59 -2.88
C GLN A 127 -4.45 -8.47 -1.81
N ALA A 128 -3.71 -7.87 -0.87
CA ALA A 128 -2.96 -8.59 0.14
C ALA A 128 -3.81 -8.93 1.37
N GLY A 129 -4.88 -8.19 1.63
CA GLY A 129 -5.69 -8.37 2.84
C GLY A 129 -5.00 -7.85 4.10
N ASN A 130 -4.08 -6.89 3.96
CA ASN A 130 -3.26 -6.36 5.06
C ASN A 130 -2.52 -7.45 5.87
N LYS A 131 -2.08 -8.54 5.22
CA LYS A 131 -1.44 -9.68 5.90
C LYS A 131 -0.16 -9.33 6.66
N GLY A 132 0.56 -8.30 6.23
CA GLY A 132 1.75 -7.81 6.91
C GLY A 132 1.48 -6.80 8.03
N ASP A 133 0.21 -6.56 8.36
CA ASP A 133 -0.25 -5.59 9.36
C ASP A 133 0.41 -4.20 9.20
N LEU A 134 0.58 -3.78 7.95
CA LEU A 134 1.36 -2.59 7.61
C LEU A 134 0.52 -1.32 7.66
N LEU A 135 -0.76 -1.43 7.31
CA LEU A 135 -1.67 -0.29 7.17
C LEU A 135 -2.85 -0.41 8.12
N SER A 136 -3.24 0.72 8.69
CA SER A 136 -4.46 0.82 9.51
C SER A 136 -5.71 0.51 8.68
N VAL A 137 -6.67 -0.20 9.29
CA VAL A 137 -8.01 -0.43 8.73
C VAL A 137 -9.01 0.67 9.06
N ASP A 138 -8.59 1.70 9.82
CA ASP A 138 -9.47 2.76 10.32
C ASP A 138 -10.14 3.52 9.17
N PHE A 139 -9.36 4.04 8.22
CA PHE A 139 -9.86 4.84 7.10
C PHE A 139 -10.81 6.01 7.50
N GLY A 140 -10.80 6.45 8.76
CA GLY A 140 -11.77 7.40 9.32
C GLY A 140 -13.19 6.81 9.49
N MET A 141 -13.35 5.49 9.34
CA MET A 141 -14.64 4.80 9.38
C MET A 141 -15.17 4.61 10.81
N LYS A 142 -14.29 4.63 11.81
CA LYS A 142 -14.71 4.57 13.23
C LYS A 142 -15.64 5.73 13.60
N GLU A 143 -15.38 6.91 13.05
CA GLU A 143 -16.21 8.10 13.26
C GLU A 143 -17.59 8.00 12.59
N TRP A 144 -17.72 7.10 11.62
CA TRP A 144 -19.01 6.76 10.99
C TRP A 144 -19.66 5.55 11.69
N ASN A 145 -19.23 5.27 12.92
CA ASN A 145 -19.67 4.15 13.74
C ASN A 145 -19.55 2.77 13.05
N GLU A 146 -18.54 2.60 12.20
CA GLU A 146 -18.21 1.30 11.60
C GLU A 146 -16.94 0.74 12.23
N HIS A 147 -17.07 -0.43 12.86
CA HIS A 147 -15.98 -1.08 13.59
C HIS A 147 -15.61 -2.44 13.00
N LYS A 148 -16.35 -2.95 12.00
CA LYS A 148 -16.06 -4.25 11.37
C LYS A 148 -15.04 -4.04 10.24
N PRO A 149 -13.81 -4.58 10.33
CA PRO A 149 -12.76 -4.28 9.35
C PRO A 149 -13.15 -4.55 7.88
N LYS A 150 -13.93 -5.60 7.64
CA LYS A 150 -14.44 -5.91 6.29
C LYS A 150 -15.39 -4.83 5.75
N GLU A 151 -16.25 -4.28 6.61
CA GLU A 151 -17.18 -3.22 6.23
C GLU A 151 -16.49 -1.86 6.15
N MET A 152 -15.48 -1.59 6.99
CA MET A 152 -14.65 -0.38 6.89
C MET A 152 -13.98 -0.29 5.52
N VAL A 153 -13.32 -1.37 5.07
CA VAL A 153 -12.70 -1.42 3.73
C VAL A 153 -13.75 -1.29 2.62
N ARG A 154 -14.94 -1.89 2.77
CA ARG A 154 -16.02 -1.79 1.77
C ARG A 154 -16.61 -0.38 1.68
N LYS A 155 -16.90 0.26 2.82
CA LYS A 155 -17.43 1.63 2.89
C LYS A 155 -16.40 2.66 2.43
N TYR A 156 -15.14 2.46 2.79
CA TYR A 156 -14.05 3.28 2.25
C TYR A 156 -13.93 3.13 0.72
N ARG A 157 -13.99 1.89 0.21
CA ARG A 157 -14.03 1.64 -1.23
C ARG A 157 -15.20 2.36 -1.92
N GLU A 158 -16.40 2.24 -1.37
CA GLU A 158 -17.59 2.95 -1.83
C GLU A 158 -17.34 4.46 -1.91
N PHE A 159 -16.82 5.04 -0.84
CA PHE A 159 -16.48 6.47 -0.78
C PHE A 159 -15.46 6.88 -1.86
N VAL A 160 -14.39 6.11 -2.07
CA VAL A 160 -13.38 6.36 -3.11
C VAL A 160 -14.00 6.33 -4.51
N TYR A 161 -14.90 5.38 -4.77
CA TYR A 161 -15.56 5.26 -6.07
C TYR A 161 -16.49 6.44 -6.35
N GLU A 162 -17.34 6.79 -5.39
CA GLU A 162 -18.29 7.91 -5.52
C GLU A 162 -17.53 9.24 -5.67
N THR A 163 -16.49 9.46 -4.86
CA THR A 163 -15.63 10.65 -4.97
C THR A 163 -14.92 10.70 -6.32
N GLY A 164 -14.36 9.56 -6.78
CA GLY A 164 -13.65 9.48 -8.06
C GLY A 164 -14.56 9.70 -9.27
N ALA A 165 -15.84 9.32 -9.19
CA ALA A 165 -16.84 9.63 -10.21
C ALA A 165 -17.14 11.13 -10.24
N ALA A 166 -17.32 11.69 -9.04
CA ALA A 166 -17.62 13.10 -8.85
C ALA A 166 -16.50 13.98 -9.43
N ASP A 167 -15.23 13.58 -9.32
CA ASP A 167 -14.07 14.36 -9.79
C ASP A 167 -13.90 14.43 -11.32
N VAL A 168 -14.62 13.62 -12.10
CA VAL A 168 -14.49 13.60 -13.57
C VAL A 168 -14.87 14.97 -14.14
N GLY A 169 -14.01 15.53 -15.00
CA GLY A 169 -14.35 16.73 -15.78
C GLY A 169 -14.19 18.06 -15.04
N ARG A 170 -13.98 18.08 -13.72
CA ARG A 170 -14.01 19.34 -12.94
C ARG A 170 -12.78 20.23 -13.08
N TRP A 171 -11.56 19.69 -13.01
CA TRP A 171 -10.37 20.54 -12.85
C TRP A 171 -9.09 19.80 -13.27
N ALA A 172 -8.15 20.44 -13.99
CA ALA A 172 -6.84 19.87 -14.31
C ALA A 172 -5.71 20.88 -14.12
N VAL A 173 -4.49 20.37 -13.90
CA VAL A 173 -3.28 21.21 -13.88
C VAL A 173 -2.65 21.15 -15.27
N VAL A 174 -2.60 22.29 -15.96
CA VAL A 174 -1.99 22.45 -17.28
C VAL A 174 -0.94 23.56 -17.16
N GLY A 175 0.31 23.26 -17.52
CA GLY A 175 1.39 24.25 -17.42
C GLY A 175 1.67 24.79 -16.01
N GLY A 176 1.27 24.07 -14.95
CA GLY A 176 1.40 24.53 -13.56
C GLY A 176 0.28 25.45 -13.08
N GLN A 177 -0.71 25.74 -13.92
CA GLN A 177 -1.91 26.48 -13.56
C GLN A 177 -3.13 25.56 -13.53
N TRP A 178 -4.14 26.00 -12.79
CA TRP A 178 -5.38 25.29 -12.64
C TRP A 178 -6.40 25.78 -13.70
N GLU A 179 -6.91 24.88 -14.54
CA GLU A 179 -7.86 25.19 -15.62
C GLU A 179 -9.20 24.43 -15.48
N GLU A 180 -10.32 25.13 -15.73
CA GLU A 180 -11.68 24.57 -15.77
C GLU A 180 -11.92 23.83 -17.08
N GLY A 181 -12.64 22.71 -17.04
CA GLY A 181 -13.18 22.08 -18.25
C GLY A 181 -12.24 21.14 -19.03
N ARG A 182 -11.01 20.88 -18.56
CA ARG A 182 -10.11 19.82 -19.09
C ARG A 182 -9.84 18.72 -18.08
N GLY A 183 -10.92 18.28 -17.41
CA GLY A 183 -10.89 17.62 -16.11
C GLY A 183 -9.91 16.47 -15.92
N LYS A 184 -9.38 16.40 -14.69
CA LYS A 184 -8.74 15.22 -14.11
C LYS A 184 -9.45 13.95 -14.54
N ARG A 185 -8.65 12.93 -14.89
CA ARG A 185 -9.14 11.57 -15.05
C ARG A 185 -9.71 11.11 -13.70
N GLY A 186 -11.02 10.96 -13.62
CA GLY A 186 -11.71 10.31 -12.53
C GLY A 186 -12.07 8.87 -12.88
N ILE A 187 -12.96 8.26 -12.10
CA ILE A 187 -13.46 6.91 -12.38
C ILE A 187 -14.62 7.03 -13.36
N ASP A 188 -14.57 6.29 -14.46
CA ASP A 188 -15.64 6.23 -15.47
C ASP A 188 -16.98 5.85 -14.82
N GLN A 189 -18.04 6.61 -15.12
CA GLN A 189 -19.37 6.41 -14.54
C GLN A 189 -19.90 4.98 -14.76
N LYS A 190 -19.61 4.36 -15.91
CA LYS A 190 -20.00 2.97 -16.20
C LYS A 190 -19.32 1.98 -15.26
N ILE A 191 -18.08 2.27 -14.85
CA ILE A 191 -17.36 1.47 -13.85
C ILE A 191 -18.05 1.62 -12.50
N VAL A 192 -18.38 2.85 -12.09
CA VAL A 192 -19.04 3.13 -10.82
C VAL A 192 -20.40 2.46 -10.75
N ASP A 193 -21.24 2.58 -11.78
CA ASP A 193 -22.57 1.96 -11.83
C ASP A 193 -22.50 0.43 -11.73
N LYS A 194 -21.47 -0.19 -12.33
CA LYS A 194 -21.23 -1.64 -12.18
C LYS A 194 -20.88 -2.01 -10.74
N GLU A 195 -20.12 -1.18 -10.03
CA GLU A 195 -19.73 -1.43 -8.64
C GLU A 195 -20.87 -1.10 -7.65
N ARG A 196 -21.73 -0.10 -7.95
CA ARG A 196 -23.00 0.15 -7.23
C ARG A 196 -23.92 -1.06 -7.26
N LYS A 197 -24.09 -1.71 -8.42
CA LYS A 197 -24.86 -2.96 -8.55
C LYS A 197 -24.32 -4.09 -7.66
N LYS A 198 -23.02 -4.08 -7.36
CA LYS A 198 -22.36 -5.03 -6.46
C LYS A 198 -22.32 -4.57 -4.99
N LYS A 199 -22.90 -3.40 -4.67
CA LYS A 199 -22.79 -2.74 -3.35
C LYS A 199 -21.34 -2.59 -2.90
N TYR A 200 -20.45 -2.33 -3.87
CA TYR A 200 -19.01 -2.23 -3.68
C TYR A 200 -18.31 -3.46 -3.07
N LYS A 201 -18.97 -4.62 -3.02
CA LYS A 201 -18.38 -5.85 -2.51
C LYS A 201 -17.39 -6.44 -3.52
N VAL A 202 -16.23 -6.87 -3.03
CA VAL A 202 -15.22 -7.57 -3.83
C VAL A 202 -15.41 -9.08 -3.66
N ARG A 203 -15.69 -9.79 -4.76
CA ARG A 203 -15.83 -11.25 -4.74
C ARG A 203 -14.47 -11.92 -4.65
N ARG A 204 -14.46 -13.21 -4.30
CA ARG A 204 -13.23 -14.02 -4.28
C ARG A 204 -12.52 -14.04 -5.63
N VAL A 205 -13.29 -14.19 -6.71
CA VAL A 205 -12.77 -14.16 -8.10
C VAL A 205 -12.14 -12.81 -8.43
N ASP A 206 -12.78 -11.69 -8.03
CA ASP A 206 -12.19 -10.35 -8.25
C ASP A 206 -10.83 -10.22 -7.54
N ARG A 207 -10.74 -10.68 -6.28
CA ARG A 207 -9.48 -10.67 -5.51
C ARG A 207 -8.40 -11.55 -6.14
N PHE A 208 -8.77 -12.72 -6.67
CA PHE A 208 -7.86 -13.57 -7.43
C PHE A 208 -7.30 -12.83 -8.65
N MET A 209 -8.16 -12.21 -9.45
CA MET A 209 -7.75 -11.46 -10.64
C MET A 209 -6.80 -10.29 -10.30
N TYR A 210 -7.03 -9.59 -9.20
CA TYR A 210 -6.11 -8.52 -8.78
C TYR A 210 -4.73 -9.05 -8.39
N ARG A 211 -4.65 -10.23 -7.75
CA ARG A 211 -3.38 -10.87 -7.40
C ARG A 211 -2.63 -11.40 -8.61
N THR A 212 -3.35 -11.98 -9.57
CA THR A 212 -2.73 -12.58 -10.76
C THR A 212 -2.30 -11.55 -11.79
N ARG A 213 -2.84 -10.33 -11.78
CA ARG A 213 -2.41 -9.25 -12.70
C ARG A 213 -0.91 -8.91 -12.59
N TYR A 214 -0.30 -9.14 -11.44
CA TYR A 214 1.14 -8.93 -11.20
C TYR A 214 1.93 -10.25 -11.36
N PHE A 215 1.52 -11.09 -12.30
CA PHE A 215 2.00 -12.47 -12.56
C PHE A 215 3.52 -12.60 -12.71
N SER A 216 4.23 -11.52 -13.05
CA SER A 216 5.69 -11.48 -13.13
C SER A 216 6.40 -12.01 -11.87
N ASP A 217 5.71 -12.02 -10.72
CA ASP A 217 6.25 -12.49 -9.45
C ASP A 217 6.02 -14.00 -9.20
N ALA A 218 5.10 -14.67 -9.91
CA ALA A 218 4.68 -16.05 -9.62
C ALA A 218 5.25 -17.13 -10.55
N GLY A 219 5.71 -16.77 -11.75
CA GLY A 219 6.32 -17.68 -12.72
C GLY A 219 5.35 -18.67 -13.39
N ILE A 220 4.58 -19.45 -12.62
CA ILE A 220 3.70 -20.54 -13.09
C ILE A 220 2.46 -20.65 -12.19
N ILE A 221 1.27 -20.84 -12.78
CA ILE A 221 -0.01 -21.11 -12.09
C ILE A 221 -0.78 -22.21 -12.84
N GLY A 222 -1.42 -23.12 -12.11
CA GLY A 222 -2.31 -24.14 -12.68
C GLY A 222 -2.73 -25.16 -11.64
N SER A 223 -3.12 -26.37 -12.06
CA SER A 223 -3.30 -27.47 -11.12
C SER A 223 -1.97 -27.81 -10.42
N LYS A 224 -2.02 -28.56 -9.33
CA LYS A 224 -0.81 -28.96 -8.61
C LYS A 224 0.14 -29.74 -9.53
N GLU A 225 -0.42 -30.60 -10.36
CA GLU A 225 0.25 -31.44 -11.34
C GLU A 225 0.92 -30.56 -12.40
N PHE A 226 0.17 -29.65 -13.02
CA PHE A 226 0.69 -28.72 -14.03
C PHE A 226 1.83 -27.84 -13.49
N VAL A 227 1.67 -27.27 -12.30
CA VAL A 227 2.73 -26.45 -11.68
C VAL A 227 3.96 -27.31 -11.39
N GLY A 228 3.78 -28.58 -11.03
CA GLY A 228 4.87 -29.55 -10.83
C GLY A 228 5.63 -29.85 -12.11
N GLU A 229 4.92 -30.17 -13.20
CA GLU A 229 5.51 -30.46 -14.50
C GLU A 229 6.34 -29.29 -15.04
N VAL A 230 5.76 -28.08 -15.03
CA VAL A 230 6.45 -26.90 -15.54
C VAL A 230 7.63 -26.53 -14.62
N PHE A 231 7.52 -26.72 -13.29
CA PHE A 231 8.65 -26.54 -12.37
C PHE A 231 9.83 -27.46 -12.75
N ASP A 232 9.58 -28.75 -13.00
CA ASP A 232 10.64 -29.69 -13.35
C ASP A 232 11.33 -29.34 -14.66
N GLN A 233 10.61 -28.76 -15.62
CA GLN A 233 11.16 -28.30 -16.89
C GLN A 233 12.06 -27.08 -16.71
N VAL A 234 11.69 -26.11 -15.86
CA VAL A 234 12.40 -24.83 -15.75
C VAL A 234 13.33 -24.71 -14.54
N LYS A 235 13.36 -25.70 -13.63
CA LYS A 235 14.18 -25.65 -12.40
C LYS A 235 15.67 -25.41 -12.65
N HIS A 236 16.19 -25.87 -13.78
CA HIS A 236 17.59 -25.65 -14.17
C HIS A 236 17.91 -24.18 -14.53
N LEU A 237 16.88 -23.39 -14.89
CA LEU A 237 16.98 -21.96 -15.21
C LEU A 237 16.78 -21.08 -13.97
N LEU A 238 16.10 -21.61 -12.95
CA LEU A 238 15.87 -20.93 -11.69
C LEU A 238 17.08 -21.15 -10.79
N ARG A 239 17.77 -20.08 -10.39
CA ARG A 239 18.89 -20.12 -9.42
C ARG A 239 18.47 -20.55 -7.99
N SER A 240 17.37 -21.27 -7.84
CA SER A 240 16.78 -21.69 -6.56
C SER A 240 17.33 -23.06 -6.17
N LYS A 241 17.95 -23.16 -5.00
CA LYS A 241 18.41 -24.41 -4.40
C LYS A 241 17.32 -25.15 -3.59
N ASP A 242 16.11 -24.61 -3.51
CA ASP A 242 15.07 -25.12 -2.61
C ASP A 242 14.08 -26.11 -3.25
N GLU A 243 13.60 -27.05 -2.43
CA GLU A 243 12.53 -28.03 -2.70
C GLU A 243 11.23 -27.42 -3.26
N ARG A 244 10.45 -28.28 -3.93
CA ARG A 244 9.12 -27.97 -4.51
C ARG A 244 8.18 -27.32 -3.49
N LYS A 245 8.03 -25.99 -3.54
CA LYS A 245 7.02 -25.26 -2.74
C LYS A 245 5.83 -24.85 -3.60
N PHE A 246 4.77 -25.66 -3.57
CA PHE A 246 3.49 -25.30 -4.18
C PHE A 246 2.67 -24.47 -3.21
N THR A 247 2.38 -23.22 -3.58
CA THR A 247 1.51 -22.36 -2.78
C THR A 247 0.08 -22.41 -3.33
N PRO A 248 -0.91 -22.88 -2.56
CA PRO A 248 -2.31 -22.82 -2.99
C PRO A 248 -2.74 -21.36 -3.18
N VAL A 249 -3.39 -21.08 -4.30
CA VAL A 249 -3.84 -19.72 -4.61
C VAL A 249 -5.15 -19.45 -3.88
N GLY A 250 -5.05 -18.75 -2.76
CA GLY A 250 -6.20 -18.43 -1.92
C GLY A 250 -7.29 -17.69 -2.71
N GLY A 251 -8.46 -18.32 -2.85
CA GLY A 251 -9.63 -17.78 -3.53
C GLY A 251 -10.16 -18.63 -4.68
N VAL A 252 -9.40 -19.61 -5.18
CA VAL A 252 -9.82 -20.57 -6.20
C VAL A 252 -9.36 -21.96 -5.80
N GLU A 253 -10.30 -22.90 -5.70
CA GLU A 253 -10.01 -24.28 -5.32
C GLU A 253 -9.25 -25.02 -6.44
N GLY A 254 -8.30 -25.87 -6.07
CA GLY A 254 -7.51 -26.66 -7.02
C GLY A 254 -6.40 -25.91 -7.77
N ILE A 255 -6.22 -24.60 -7.53
CA ILE A 255 -5.19 -23.79 -8.21
C ILE A 255 -3.98 -23.56 -7.30
N TYR A 256 -2.78 -23.78 -7.84
CA TYR A 256 -1.48 -23.63 -7.19
C TYR A 256 -0.57 -22.68 -7.97
N SER A 257 0.46 -22.18 -7.30
CA SER A 257 1.47 -21.28 -7.86
C SER A 257 2.87 -21.60 -7.32
N MET A 258 3.91 -21.29 -8.10
CA MET A 258 5.32 -21.57 -7.73
C MET A 258 5.85 -20.62 -6.64
N LYS A 259 5.29 -19.41 -6.51
CA LYS A 259 5.57 -18.45 -5.43
C LYS A 259 4.27 -17.87 -4.89
N ARG A 260 4.30 -17.37 -3.64
CA ARG A 260 3.18 -16.64 -3.04
C ARG A 260 2.79 -15.43 -3.91
N LEU A 261 1.61 -15.50 -4.52
CA LEU A 261 0.98 -14.37 -5.18
C LEU A 261 0.60 -13.31 -4.14
N GLY A 262 1.43 -12.26 -4.02
CA GLY A 262 1.15 -11.11 -3.16
C GLY A 262 2.25 -10.65 -2.21
N THR A 263 3.49 -11.13 -2.35
CA THR A 263 4.65 -10.58 -1.60
C THR A 263 5.87 -10.58 -2.51
N SER A 264 6.20 -9.41 -3.04
CA SER A 264 7.49 -9.07 -3.65
C SER A 264 7.84 -7.66 -3.24
#